data_AF-A0A0K6GYZ0-F1
#
_entry.id   AF-A0A0K6GYZ0-F1
#
_cell.length_a   1.000
_cell.length_b   1.000
_cell.length_c   1.000
_cell.angle_alpha   90.00
_cell.angle_beta   90.00
_cell.angle_gamma   90.00
#
_symmetry.space_group_name_H-M   'P 1'
#
loop_
_entity.id
_entity.type
_entity.pdbx_description
1 polymer ?
#
loop_
_entity_poly.entity_id
_entity_poly.type
_entity_poly.pdbx_seq_one_letter_code
_entity_poly.pdbx_strand_id
1 'polypeptide(L)'
;MSTFELARDNLRIMSVCTAELHAKIDDEIVPESIKSEDMNTQIMHRLKAIRSVQMTDNGTPIWGYHFTYVCGLRYLLVSDGKDDDDAKILFNFTAEFVAKYHSSIELNDEALEAFGRKNVGYHVWPYWRELAHSTVARFELPRFSVPHYFAL
;
A
#
# COMPACT_ATOMS: atom_id res chain seq x y z
N MET A 1 23.77 -17.63 0.49
CA MET A 1 22.68 -16.84 -0.10
C MET A 1 21.61 -16.68 0.96
N SER A 2 21.20 -15.46 1.30
CA SER A 2 20.13 -15.22 2.28
C SER A 2 18.76 -15.62 1.73
N THR A 3 17.79 -15.86 2.62
CA THR A 3 16.39 -16.17 2.25
C THR A 3 15.76 -15.05 1.41
N PHE A 4 16.09 -13.79 1.73
CA PHE A 4 15.68 -12.63 0.92
C PHE A 4 16.29 -12.64 -0.49
N GLU A 5 17.59 -12.87 -0.63
CA GLU A 5 18.27 -12.88 -1.95
C GLU A 5 17.73 -14.00 -2.84
N LEU A 6 17.50 -15.18 -2.27
CA LEU A 6 16.89 -16.30 -2.98
C LEU A 6 15.54 -15.91 -3.59
N ALA A 7 14.64 -15.32 -2.78
CA ALA A 7 13.33 -14.88 -3.26
C ALA A 7 13.44 -13.74 -4.28
N ARG A 8 14.29 -12.74 -4.02
CA ARG A 8 14.50 -11.61 -4.94
C ARG A 8 14.97 -12.07 -6.32
N ASP A 9 15.89 -13.02 -6.36
CA ASP A 9 16.51 -13.46 -7.60
C ASP A 9 15.55 -14.34 -8.43
N ASN A 10 14.58 -15.00 -7.78
CA ASN A 10 13.65 -15.94 -8.41
C ASN A 10 12.20 -15.44 -8.58
N LEU A 11 11.79 -14.36 -7.90
CA LEU A 11 10.46 -13.77 -8.07
C LEU A 11 10.47 -12.76 -9.23
N ARG A 12 9.47 -12.88 -10.10
CA ARG A 12 9.21 -11.93 -11.18
C ARG A 12 7.83 -11.34 -11.00
N ILE A 13 7.75 -10.01 -10.92
CA ILE A 13 6.47 -9.31 -10.78
C ILE A 13 5.69 -9.42 -12.09
N MET A 14 4.42 -9.78 -11.99
CA MET A 14 3.53 -9.95 -13.14
C MET A 14 2.52 -8.82 -13.22
N SER A 15 1.95 -8.45 -12.07
CA SER A 15 0.98 -7.35 -11.98
C SER A 15 0.82 -6.86 -10.55
N VAL A 16 0.32 -5.64 -10.41
CA VAL A 16 -0.22 -5.09 -9.18
C VAL A 16 -1.65 -4.68 -9.47
N CYS A 17 -2.61 -5.17 -8.71
CA CYS A 17 -4.02 -4.81 -8.86
C CYS A 17 -4.62 -4.33 -7.53
N THR A 18 -5.47 -3.31 -7.58
CA THR A 18 -6.27 -2.88 -6.44
C THR A 18 -7.38 -3.90 -6.20
N ALA A 19 -7.43 -4.48 -5.00
CA ALA A 19 -8.43 -5.45 -4.60
C ALA A 19 -9.57 -4.81 -3.79
N GLU A 20 -9.26 -3.77 -3.02
CA GLU A 20 -10.23 -3.06 -2.18
C GLU A 20 -9.85 -1.58 -2.09
N LEU A 21 -10.86 -0.71 -2.03
CA LEU A 21 -10.68 0.74 -1.93
C LEU A 21 -11.80 1.34 -1.07
N HIS A 22 -11.41 2.03 -0.01
CA HIS A 22 -12.31 2.80 0.84
C HIS A 22 -11.80 4.22 0.96
N ALA A 23 -12.66 5.19 0.67
CA ALA A 23 -12.38 6.61 0.84
C ALA A 23 -13.61 7.28 1.46
N LYS A 24 -13.41 8.05 2.52
CA LYS A 24 -14.47 8.80 3.19
C LYS A 24 -13.93 10.15 3.65
N ILE A 25 -14.68 11.21 3.36
CA ILE A 25 -14.54 12.53 4.01
C ILE A 25 -15.52 12.61 5.17
N ASP A 26 -15.15 13.32 6.23
CA ASP A 26 -16.06 13.61 7.34
C ASP A 26 -17.24 14.48 6.85
N ASP A 27 -18.46 14.08 7.21
CA ASP A 27 -19.68 14.64 6.63
C ASP A 27 -19.95 16.09 7.07
N GLU A 28 -19.24 16.58 8.11
CA GLU A 28 -19.36 17.95 8.61
C GLU A 28 -18.39 18.93 7.92
N ILE A 29 -17.57 18.43 7.00
CA ILE A 29 -16.51 19.22 6.35
C ILE A 29 -16.94 19.72 4.99
N VAL A 30 -16.64 21.00 4.76
CA VAL A 30 -16.70 21.64 3.44
C VAL A 30 -15.28 21.63 2.86
N PRO A 31 -14.97 20.84 1.82
CA PRO A 31 -13.61 20.70 1.27
C PRO A 31 -12.90 22.04 1.00
N GLU A 32 -13.64 23.02 0.49
CA GLU A 32 -13.15 24.35 0.11
C GLU A 32 -12.71 25.19 1.32
N SER A 33 -13.17 24.83 2.52
CA SER A 33 -12.78 25.50 3.77
C SER A 33 -11.44 25.01 4.32
N ILE A 34 -10.93 23.87 3.82
CA ILE A 34 -9.71 23.26 4.34
C ILE A 34 -8.48 23.82 3.63
N LYS A 35 -7.55 24.38 4.39
CA LYS A 35 -6.23 24.78 3.88
C LYS A 35 -5.19 23.71 4.17
N SER A 36 -4.18 23.60 3.32
CA SER A 36 -3.08 22.65 3.51
C SER A 36 -2.31 22.83 4.81
N GLU A 37 -2.28 24.05 5.35
CA GLU A 37 -1.57 24.40 6.58
C GLU A 37 -2.27 23.85 7.84
N ASP A 38 -3.59 23.64 7.75
CA ASP A 38 -4.42 23.16 8.85
C ASP A 38 -4.46 21.62 8.91
N MET A 39 -3.69 20.94 8.05
CA MET A 39 -3.76 19.50 7.85
C MET A 39 -2.45 18.80 8.18
N ASN A 40 -2.53 17.79 9.04
CA ASN A 40 -1.47 16.80 9.19
C ASN A 40 -1.80 15.54 8.37
N THR A 41 -0.77 14.91 7.81
CA THR A 41 -0.91 13.70 7.00
C THR A 41 -0.32 12.50 7.75
N GLN A 42 -1.12 11.47 7.96
CA GLN A 42 -0.66 10.17 8.45
C GLN A 42 -0.78 9.13 7.34
N ILE A 43 0.29 8.35 7.14
CA ILE A 43 0.33 7.28 6.15
C ILE A 43 0.62 5.97 6.87
N MET A 44 -0.13 4.94 6.53
CA MET A 44 0.13 3.58 6.98
C MET A 44 0.37 2.68 5.78
N HIS A 45 1.24 1.68 5.94
CA HIS A 45 1.36 0.58 5.00
C HIS A 45 1.83 -0.69 5.69
N ARG A 46 1.41 -1.85 5.20
CA ARG A 46 1.84 -3.16 5.73
C ARG A 46 1.60 -4.29 4.74
N LEU A 47 2.41 -5.34 4.87
CA LEU A 47 2.10 -6.63 4.29
C LEU A 47 1.00 -7.31 5.14
N LYS A 48 -0.14 -7.65 4.53
CA LYS A 48 -1.29 -8.28 5.20
C LYS A 48 -1.29 -9.80 5.07
N ALA A 49 -0.96 -10.32 3.88
CA ALA A 49 -1.01 -11.76 3.62
C ALA A 49 -0.12 -12.17 2.45
N ILE A 50 0.28 -13.43 2.45
CA ILE A 50 0.95 -14.11 1.35
C ILE A 50 0.12 -15.34 1.00
N ARG A 51 -0.11 -15.59 -0.29
CA ARG A 51 -0.79 -16.80 -0.78
C ARG A 51 0.01 -17.42 -1.91
N SER A 52 0.25 -18.72 -1.82
CA SER A 52 0.84 -19.52 -2.89
C SER A 52 -0.25 -20.14 -3.75
N VAL A 53 -0.04 -20.16 -5.06
CA VAL A 53 -0.98 -20.67 -6.06
C VAL A 53 -0.19 -21.52 -7.04
N GLN A 54 -0.55 -22.80 -7.19
CA GLN A 54 0.01 -23.62 -8.26
C GLN A 54 -0.62 -23.20 -9.58
N MET A 55 0.22 -22.95 -10.57
CA MET A 55 -0.17 -22.47 -11.88
C MET A 55 0.55 -23.28 -12.98
N THR A 56 0.05 -23.15 -14.20
CA THR A 56 0.68 -23.72 -15.39
C THR A 56 0.79 -22.65 -16.46
N ASP A 57 1.96 -22.54 -17.07
CA ASP A 57 2.24 -21.69 -18.22
C ASP A 57 2.65 -22.58 -19.40
N ASN A 58 1.80 -22.66 -20.44
CA ASN A 58 2.00 -23.55 -21.59
C ASN A 58 2.29 -25.02 -21.22
N GLY A 59 1.63 -25.51 -20.17
CA GLY A 59 1.83 -26.88 -19.65
C GLY A 59 3.06 -27.04 -18.73
N THR A 60 3.86 -26.00 -18.53
CA THR A 60 4.97 -25.99 -17.57
C THR A 60 4.47 -25.52 -16.20
N PRO A 61 4.68 -26.29 -15.12
CA PRO A 61 4.34 -25.86 -13.77
C PRO A 61 5.11 -24.59 -13.40
N ILE A 62 4.39 -23.59 -12.90
CA ILE A 62 4.96 -22.36 -12.34
C ILE A 62 4.34 -22.08 -10.97
N TRP A 63 5.13 -21.47 -10.10
CA TRP A 63 4.70 -21.12 -8.74
C TRP A 63 4.24 -19.66 -8.72
N GLY A 64 2.94 -19.46 -8.47
CA GLY A 64 2.35 -18.14 -8.28
C GLY A 64 2.35 -17.73 -6.81
N TYR A 65 2.73 -16.48 -6.54
CA TYR A 65 2.69 -15.90 -5.20
C TYR A 65 1.95 -14.56 -5.22
N HIS A 66 0.95 -14.42 -4.38
CA HIS A 66 0.15 -13.22 -4.23
C HIS A 66 0.42 -12.57 -2.87
N PHE A 67 0.99 -11.37 -2.90
CA PHE A 67 1.23 -10.57 -1.71
C PHE A 67 0.14 -9.51 -1.58
N THR A 68 -0.64 -9.59 -0.51
CA THR A 68 -1.64 -8.57 -0.19
C THR A 68 -0.98 -7.48 0.64
N TYR A 69 -0.96 -6.27 0.11
CA TYR A 69 -0.32 -5.10 0.71
C TYR A 69 -1.37 -4.02 0.95
N VAL A 70 -1.46 -3.54 2.18
CA VAL A 70 -2.44 -2.53 2.57
C VAL A 70 -1.72 -1.21 2.71
N CYS A 71 -2.30 -0.15 2.15
CA CYS A 71 -1.84 1.21 2.32
C CYS A 71 -3.01 2.09 2.75
N GLY A 72 -2.73 3.12 3.55
CA GLY A 72 -3.73 4.08 4.01
C GLY A 72 -3.17 5.47 4.14
N LEU A 73 -4.06 6.44 4.01
CA LEU A 73 -3.81 7.87 4.15
C LEU A 73 -4.92 8.45 5.03
N ARG A 74 -4.52 9.24 6.02
CA ARG A 74 -5.43 10.07 6.81
C ARG A 74 -5.00 11.51 6.74
N TYR A 75 -5.99 12.38 6.63
CA TYR A 75 -5.85 13.79 6.92
C TYR A 75 -6.47 14.09 8.27
N LEU A 76 -5.69 14.75 9.13
CA LEU A 76 -6.08 15.17 10.45
C LEU A 76 -6.13 16.68 10.49
N LEU A 77 -7.12 17.26 11.18
CA LEU A 77 -7.10 18.68 11.49
C LEU A 77 -6.06 18.93 12.59
N VAL A 78 -5.15 19.86 12.33
CA VAL A 78 -4.19 20.32 13.33
C VAL A 78 -4.98 21.06 14.41
N SER A 79 -4.94 20.55 15.64
CA SER A 79 -5.48 21.26 16.81
C SER A 79 -4.34 21.79 17.66
N ASP A 80 -4.41 23.07 18.03
CA ASP A 80 -3.46 23.69 18.96
C ASP A 80 -3.53 23.00 20.34
N GLY A 81 -2.58 22.10 20.61
CA GLY A 81 -2.29 21.60 21.95
C GLY A 81 -3.03 20.34 22.42
N LYS A 82 -3.55 19.49 21.53
CA LYS A 82 -4.02 18.13 21.89
C LYS A 82 -3.04 17.06 21.42
N ASP A 83 -2.92 15.98 22.20
CA ASP A 83 -2.19 14.78 21.79
C ASP A 83 -2.78 14.21 20.48
N ASP A 84 -1.92 13.60 19.66
CA ASP A 84 -2.23 13.10 18.30
C ASP A 84 -3.42 12.10 18.29
N ASP A 85 -3.74 11.49 19.43
CA ASP A 85 -4.85 10.54 19.61
C ASP A 85 -6.25 11.20 19.59
N ASP A 86 -6.36 12.52 19.83
CA ASP A 86 -7.63 13.27 19.84
C ASP A 86 -7.86 14.09 18.54
N ALA A 87 -6.99 13.94 17.54
CA ALA A 87 -7.08 14.70 16.31
C ALA A 87 -8.32 14.28 15.46
N LYS A 88 -9.10 15.27 15.00
CA LYS A 88 -10.27 15.00 14.14
C LYS A 88 -9.80 14.48 12.76
N ILE A 89 -10.23 13.28 12.40
CA ILE A 89 -9.99 12.71 11.07
C ILE A 89 -10.91 13.39 10.06
N LEU A 90 -10.32 14.10 9.10
CA LEU A 90 -11.05 14.81 8.06
C LEU A 90 -11.31 13.93 6.84
N PHE A 91 -10.34 13.10 6.52
CA PHE A 91 -10.39 12.20 5.39
C PHE A 91 -9.65 10.91 5.73
N ASN A 92 -10.25 9.78 5.37
CA ASN A 92 -9.62 8.48 5.49
C ASN A 92 -9.70 7.76 4.14
N PHE A 93 -8.54 7.33 3.67
CA PHE A 93 -8.35 6.53 2.48
C PHE A 93 -7.61 5.24 2.84
N THR A 94 -8.09 4.10 2.37
CA THR A 94 -7.44 2.81 2.55
C THR A 94 -7.60 1.99 1.28
N ALA A 95 -6.53 1.34 0.85
CA ALA A 95 -6.52 0.50 -0.33
C ALA A 95 -5.76 -0.79 -0.03
N GLU A 96 -6.31 -1.91 -0.52
CA GLU A 96 -5.60 -3.18 -0.57
C GLU A 96 -5.14 -3.46 -1.99
N PHE A 97 -3.86 -3.75 -2.14
CA PHE A 97 -3.24 -4.15 -3.40
C PHE A 97 -2.84 -5.61 -3.32
N VAL A 98 -2.97 -6.32 -4.45
CA VAL A 98 -2.41 -7.65 -4.62
C VAL A 98 -1.29 -7.55 -5.66
N ALA A 99 -0.06 -7.71 -5.20
CA ALA A 99 1.11 -7.84 -6.05
C ALA A 99 1.33 -9.33 -6.38
N LYS A 100 1.25 -9.68 -7.67
CA LYS A 100 1.34 -11.05 -8.17
C LYS A 100 2.73 -11.30 -8.74
N TYR A 101 3.34 -12.40 -8.33
CA TYR A 101 4.66 -12.81 -8.78
C TYR A 101 4.65 -14.25 -9.22
N HIS A 102 5.52 -14.60 -10.17
CA HIS A 102 5.80 -15.97 -10.54
C HIS A 102 7.24 -16.36 -10.18
N SER A 103 7.45 -17.66 -9.98
CA SER A 103 8.76 -18.28 -9.88
C SER A 103 8.82 -19.63 -10.60
N SER A 104 10.00 -19.98 -11.10
CA SER A 104 10.29 -21.30 -11.65
C SER A 104 10.57 -22.35 -10.57
N ILE A 105 10.80 -21.92 -9.32
CA ILE A 105 11.04 -22.79 -8.17
C ILE A 105 10.02 -22.54 -7.07
N GLU A 106 9.80 -23.55 -6.25
CA GLU A 106 9.05 -23.38 -5.01
C GLU A 106 9.92 -22.59 -4.02
N LEU A 107 9.34 -21.60 -3.37
CA LEU A 107 9.97 -20.79 -2.35
C LEU A 107 9.28 -21.06 -1.03
N ASN A 108 10.08 -21.22 0.03
CA ASN A 108 9.54 -21.42 1.37
C ASN A 108 8.99 -20.12 1.97
N ASP A 109 8.18 -20.27 3.01
CA ASP A 109 7.51 -19.14 3.66
C ASP A 109 8.50 -18.09 4.21
N GLU A 110 9.64 -18.52 4.75
CA GLU A 110 10.66 -17.61 5.28
C GLU A 110 11.23 -16.67 4.19
N ALA A 111 11.51 -17.21 3.01
CA ALA A 111 11.98 -16.43 1.87
C ALA A 111 10.90 -15.47 1.36
N LEU A 112 9.65 -15.94 1.27
CA LEU A 112 8.51 -15.12 0.87
C LEU A 112 8.24 -13.98 1.86
N GLU A 113 8.27 -14.24 3.16
CA GLU A 113 8.08 -13.22 4.19
C GLU A 113 9.20 -12.16 4.16
N ALA A 114 10.46 -12.60 4.05
CA ALA A 114 11.60 -11.70 3.97
C ALA A 114 11.51 -10.79 2.74
N PHE A 115 11.10 -11.32 1.58
CA PHE A 115 10.85 -10.55 0.37
C PHE A 115 9.64 -9.62 0.51
N GLY A 116 8.55 -10.11 1.09
CA GLY A 116 7.31 -9.38 1.30
C GLY A 116 7.50 -8.10 2.11
N ARG A 117 8.27 -8.19 3.21
CA ARG A 117 8.54 -7.03 4.09
C ARG A 117 9.44 -5.98 3.42
N LYS A 118 10.42 -6.41 2.61
CA LYS A 118 11.45 -5.52 2.07
C LYS A 118 11.11 -4.94 0.68
N ASN A 119 10.54 -5.74 -0.22
CA ASN A 119 10.43 -5.40 -1.64
C ASN A 119 9.00 -5.18 -2.14
N VAL A 120 7.99 -5.87 -1.59
CA VAL A 120 6.63 -5.77 -2.14
C VAL A 120 6.09 -4.35 -2.01
N GLY A 121 6.29 -3.71 -0.86
CA GLY A 121 5.86 -2.33 -0.67
C GLY A 121 6.50 -1.37 -1.68
N TYR A 122 7.77 -1.57 -2.02
CA TYR A 122 8.46 -0.76 -3.04
C TYR A 122 7.79 -0.88 -4.41
N HIS A 123 7.32 -2.06 -4.81
CA HIS A 123 6.61 -2.25 -6.07
C HIS A 123 5.16 -1.74 -6.04
N VAL A 124 4.49 -1.80 -4.89
CA VAL A 124 3.12 -1.32 -4.72
C VAL A 124 3.07 0.22 -4.59
N TRP A 125 4.09 0.84 -4.01
CA TRP A 125 4.12 2.26 -3.67
C TRP A 125 3.76 3.21 -4.81
N PRO A 126 4.28 3.05 -6.06
CA PRO A 126 3.92 3.93 -7.16
C PRO A 126 2.42 3.87 -7.52
N TYR A 127 1.81 2.68 -7.43
CA TYR A 127 0.38 2.47 -7.70
C TYR A 127 -0.47 3.11 -6.61
N TRP A 128 -0.11 2.91 -5.34
CA TRP A 128 -0.79 3.57 -4.23
C TRP A 128 -0.67 5.08 -4.31
N ARG A 129 0.51 5.62 -4.63
CA ARG A 129 0.75 7.06 -4.72
C ARG A 129 -0.15 7.72 -5.75
N GLU A 130 -0.24 7.15 -6.94
CA GLU A 130 -1.14 7.66 -7.98
C GLU A 130 -2.59 7.57 -7.52
N LEU A 131 -3.03 6.41 -7.02
CA LEU A 131 -4.40 6.20 -6.59
C LEU A 131 -4.82 7.13 -5.46
N ALA A 132 -3.93 7.36 -4.49
CA ALA A 132 -4.16 8.28 -3.37
C ALA A 132 -4.29 9.71 -3.88
N HIS A 133 -3.38 10.18 -4.74
CA HIS A 133 -3.45 11.52 -5.31
C HIS A 133 -4.71 11.72 -6.17
N SER A 134 -5.04 10.76 -7.03
CA SER A 134 -6.23 10.87 -7.88
C SER A 134 -7.51 10.83 -7.04
N THR A 135 -7.52 10.10 -5.93
CA THR A 135 -8.66 10.07 -5.01
C THR A 135 -8.77 11.38 -4.23
N VAL A 136 -7.70 11.87 -3.61
CA VAL A 136 -7.67 13.17 -2.91
C VAL A 136 -8.17 14.30 -3.83
N ALA A 137 -7.74 14.32 -5.09
CA ALA A 137 -8.20 15.30 -6.06
C ALA A 137 -9.70 15.21 -6.37
N ARG A 138 -10.28 13.99 -6.42
CA ARG A 138 -11.73 13.78 -6.61
C ARG A 138 -12.58 14.20 -5.41
N PHE A 139 -11.98 14.29 -4.23
CA PHE A 139 -12.60 14.85 -3.02
C PHE A 139 -12.33 16.35 -2.87
N GLU A 140 -11.69 16.98 -3.85
CA GLU A 140 -11.33 18.41 -3.85
C GLU A 140 -10.46 18.83 -2.64
N LEU A 141 -9.70 17.88 -2.09
CA LEU A 141 -8.84 18.11 -0.95
C LEU A 141 -7.43 18.58 -1.39
N PRO A 142 -6.72 19.35 -0.54
CA PRO A 142 -5.33 19.72 -0.81
C PRO A 142 -4.43 18.51 -1.06
N ARG A 143 -3.47 18.65 -1.98
CA ARG A 143 -2.48 17.60 -2.25
C ARG A 143 -1.52 17.47 -1.08
N PHE A 144 -1.24 16.24 -0.70
CA PHE A 144 -0.21 15.92 0.29
C PHE A 144 1.15 15.66 -0.35
N SER A 145 2.20 15.79 0.45
CA SER A 145 3.53 15.31 0.06
C SER A 145 3.62 13.81 0.30
N VAL A 146 3.96 13.05 -0.73
CA VAL A 146 4.15 11.60 -0.61
C VAL A 146 5.60 11.32 -0.27
N PRO A 147 5.90 10.65 0.86
CA PRO A 147 7.27 10.28 1.19
C PRO A 147 7.81 9.26 0.18
N HIS A 148 9.14 9.22 0.07
CA HIS A 148 9.80 8.07 -0.56
C HIS A 148 9.43 6.81 0.22
N TYR A 149 9.27 5.68 -0.47
CA TYR A 149 9.02 4.41 0.20
C TYR A 149 10.17 4.10 1.16
N PHE A 150 9.83 3.76 2.40
CA PHE A 150 10.74 3.19 3.37
C PHE A 150 10.22 1.80 3.76
N ALA A 151 11.13 0.83 3.82
CA ALA A 151 10.76 -0.50 4.33
C ALA A 151 10.46 -0.42 5.83
N LEU A 152 9.54 -1.27 6.28
CA LEU A 152 9.20 -1.44 7.70
C LEU A 152 10.28 -2.23 8.45
#